data_AF-A0A7S2F0W0-F1
#
_entry.id   AF-A0A7S2F0W0-F1
#
_cell.length_a   1.000
_cell.length_b   1.000
_cell.length_c   1.000
_cell.angle_alpha   90.00
_cell.angle_beta   90.00
_cell.angle_gamma   90.00
#
_symmetry.space_group_name_H-M   'P 1'
#
loop_
_entity.id
_entity.type
_entity.pdbx_description
1 polymer ?
#
loop_
_entity_poly.entity_id
_entity_poly.type
_entity_poly.pdbx_seq_one_letter_code
_entity_poly.pdbx_strand_id
1 'polypeptide(L)'
;EGFHNVEYAWAAKAEAEAHIRKWIAERKATCVIHGLRPGEWFRHQAKAWQEAKKDMKNRQRELYAKSAEESLRSGVDPEMPIVESDADLHALDAGGEPMYMNWQYEDWLLLCFRYEYHLLCHAFMEDAEDDIIMGVPEQHISHYYSLYFGGNSSPKSLGCSDFSQVLKLMEDSLRFVERGAHRFLVPVREKSAALPFFVKTTEEQRRDRVRRIEAGEESARLK
;
A
#
# COMPACT_ATOMS: atom_id res chain seq x y z
N GLU A 1 25.09 -36.87 -20.32
CA GLU A 1 24.25 -37.95 -19.75
C GLU A 1 23.25 -37.31 -18.81
N GLY A 2 21.96 -37.39 -19.14
CA GLY A 2 20.89 -36.78 -18.35
C GLY A 2 20.03 -37.87 -17.71
N PHE A 3 19.30 -37.54 -16.65
CA PHE A 3 18.32 -38.45 -16.06
C PHE A 3 17.19 -38.71 -17.07
N HIS A 4 17.11 -39.92 -17.63
CA HIS A 4 16.14 -40.28 -18.67
C HIS A 4 14.84 -40.88 -18.11
N ASN A 5 14.79 -41.19 -16.81
CA ASN A 5 13.62 -41.74 -16.16
C ASN A 5 13.40 -41.09 -14.77
N VAL A 6 12.15 -40.77 -14.44
CA VAL A 6 11.74 -40.28 -13.12
C VAL A 6 10.84 -41.33 -12.49
N GLU A 7 11.37 -42.03 -11.47
CA GLU A 7 10.65 -43.07 -10.75
C GLU A 7 10.05 -42.53 -9.45
N TYR A 8 8.76 -42.79 -9.23
CA TYR A 8 8.04 -42.37 -8.03
C TYR A 8 8.03 -43.50 -7.00
N ALA A 9 9.13 -43.67 -6.27
CA ALA A 9 9.33 -44.78 -5.34
C ALA A 9 8.50 -44.67 -4.04
N TRP A 10 8.04 -43.46 -3.68
CA TRP A 10 7.37 -43.20 -2.41
C TRP A 10 5.83 -43.25 -2.50
N ALA A 11 5.25 -42.64 -3.53
CA ALA A 11 3.81 -42.55 -3.72
C ALA A 11 3.47 -42.51 -5.22
N ALA A 12 2.19 -42.61 -5.56
CA ALA A 12 1.76 -42.40 -6.94
C ALA A 12 2.16 -41.00 -7.44
N LYS A 13 2.45 -40.87 -8.73
CA LYS A 13 2.95 -39.64 -9.37
C LYS A 13 2.24 -38.37 -8.89
N ALA A 14 0.90 -38.35 -8.92
CA ALA A 14 0.12 -37.18 -8.52
C ALA A 14 0.30 -36.79 -7.05
N GLU A 15 0.39 -37.78 -6.15
CA GLU A 15 0.57 -37.55 -4.72
C GLU A 15 2.00 -37.07 -4.41
N ALA A 16 3.00 -37.67 -5.07
CA ALA A 16 4.39 -37.24 -4.95
C ALA A 16 4.60 -35.80 -5.47
N GLU A 17 4.04 -35.47 -6.64
CA GLU A 17 4.10 -34.10 -7.20
C GLU A 17 3.39 -33.09 -6.30
N ALA A 18 2.22 -33.43 -5.75
CA ALA A 18 1.51 -32.57 -4.81
C ALA A 18 2.31 -32.36 -3.51
N HIS A 19 2.93 -33.41 -2.98
CA HIS A 19 3.77 -33.31 -1.78
C HIS A 19 4.99 -32.41 -2.02
N ILE A 20 5.71 -32.61 -3.13
CA ILE A 20 6.86 -31.77 -3.49
C ILE A 20 6.42 -30.32 -3.68
N ARG A 21 5.31 -30.05 -4.39
CA ARG A 21 4.77 -28.69 -4.55
C ARG A 21 4.45 -28.04 -3.21
N LYS A 22 3.82 -28.78 -2.29
CA LYS A 22 3.54 -28.29 -0.93
C LYS A 22 4.83 -27.96 -0.18
N TRP A 23 5.81 -28.86 -0.20
CA TRP A 23 7.10 -28.66 0.45
C TRP A 23 7.85 -27.45 -0.13
N ILE A 24 7.86 -27.29 -1.45
CA ILE A 24 8.43 -26.11 -2.13
C ILE A 24 7.72 -24.83 -1.68
N ALA A 25 6.38 -24.84 -1.61
CA ALA A 25 5.62 -23.68 -1.16
C ALA A 25 5.96 -23.28 0.28
N GLU A 26 6.07 -24.26 1.19
CA GLU A 26 6.48 -24.03 2.59
C GLU A 26 7.90 -23.45 2.67
N ARG A 27 8.84 -23.99 1.88
CA ARG A 27 10.22 -23.45 1.82
C ARG A 27 10.22 -22.00 1.33
N LYS A 28 9.52 -21.69 0.24
CA LYS A 28 9.41 -20.33 -0.33
C LYS A 28 8.71 -19.35 0.61
N ALA A 29 7.78 -19.81 1.44
CA ALA A 29 7.17 -19.00 2.48
C ALA A 29 8.19 -18.56 3.55
N THR A 30 9.19 -19.43 3.82
CA THR A 30 10.18 -19.19 4.87
C THR A 30 11.45 -18.48 4.40
N CYS A 31 11.78 -18.56 3.12
CA CYS A 31 13.04 -18.07 2.56
C CYS A 31 12.87 -16.76 1.79
N VAL A 32 13.92 -15.93 1.83
CA VAL A 32 14.06 -14.79 0.91
C VAL A 32 14.49 -15.30 -0.45
N ILE A 33 13.88 -14.76 -1.51
CA ILE A 33 14.25 -15.05 -2.90
C ILE A 33 15.56 -14.32 -3.22
N HIS A 34 16.63 -15.09 -3.35
CA HIS A 34 17.95 -14.54 -3.68
C HIS A 34 17.98 -14.00 -5.12
N GLY A 35 18.58 -12.83 -5.29
CA GLY A 35 18.76 -12.23 -6.61
C GLY A 35 17.52 -11.55 -7.19
N LEU A 36 16.39 -11.53 -6.47
CA LEU A 36 15.21 -10.77 -6.85
C LEU A 36 15.57 -9.28 -6.99
N ARG A 37 15.09 -8.64 -8.05
CA ARG A 37 15.28 -7.21 -8.30
C ARG A 37 13.98 -6.60 -8.80
N PRO A 38 13.70 -5.33 -8.47
CA PRO A 38 12.51 -4.68 -8.98
C PRO A 38 12.53 -4.60 -10.51
N GLY A 39 11.49 -5.13 -11.15
CA GLY A 39 11.32 -5.14 -12.60
C GLY A 39 10.97 -3.77 -13.19
N GLU A 40 10.83 -3.73 -14.52
CA GLU A 40 10.54 -2.48 -15.24
C GLU A 40 9.18 -1.89 -14.87
N TRP A 41 8.15 -2.74 -14.71
CA TRP A 41 6.82 -2.30 -14.30
C TRP A 41 6.88 -1.53 -12.98
N PHE A 42 7.52 -2.11 -11.97
CA PHE A 42 7.66 -1.46 -10.68
C PHE A 42 8.43 -0.14 -10.78
N ARG A 43 9.56 -0.10 -11.48
CA ARG A 43 10.36 1.14 -11.60
C ARG A 43 9.57 2.26 -12.25
N HIS A 44 8.76 1.95 -13.26
CA HIS A 44 7.85 2.92 -13.88
C HIS A 44 6.79 3.42 -12.89
N GLN A 45 6.11 2.51 -12.19
CA GLN A 45 5.08 2.88 -11.20
C GLN A 45 5.66 3.64 -10.01
N ALA A 46 6.82 3.25 -9.51
CA ALA A 46 7.50 3.91 -8.40
C ALA A 46 7.93 5.33 -8.79
N LYS A 47 8.43 5.54 -10.01
CA LYS A 47 8.76 6.88 -10.52
C LYS A 47 7.51 7.75 -10.63
N ALA A 48 6.46 7.25 -11.27
CA ALA A 48 5.19 7.95 -11.40
C ALA A 48 4.59 8.31 -10.02
N TRP A 49 4.69 7.39 -9.05
CA TRP A 49 4.29 7.61 -7.67
C TRP A 49 5.10 8.74 -7.00
N GLN A 50 6.43 8.74 -7.10
CA GLN A 50 7.24 9.80 -6.49
C GLN A 50 6.93 11.17 -7.09
N GLU A 51 6.71 11.25 -8.41
CA GLU A 51 6.32 12.48 -9.10
C GLU A 51 4.93 12.96 -8.63
N ALA A 52 3.93 12.08 -8.64
CA ALA A 52 2.58 12.38 -8.16
C ALA A 52 2.56 12.83 -6.69
N LYS A 53 3.27 12.11 -5.80
CA LYS A 53 3.38 12.44 -4.37
C LYS A 53 4.02 13.81 -4.14
N LYS A 54 5.09 14.11 -4.89
CA LYS A 54 5.77 15.42 -4.83
C LYS A 54 4.85 16.53 -5.30
N ASP A 55 4.14 16.30 -6.40
CA ASP A 55 3.22 17.26 -6.99
C ASP A 55 2.06 17.58 -6.03
N MET A 56 1.37 16.55 -5.50
CA MET A 56 0.30 16.75 -4.53
C MET A 56 0.77 17.52 -3.28
N LYS A 57 1.94 17.19 -2.73
CA LYS A 57 2.52 17.92 -1.58
C LYS A 57 2.89 19.36 -1.89
N ASN A 58 3.44 19.63 -3.08
CA ASN A 58 3.72 21.01 -3.51
C ASN A 58 2.42 21.80 -3.63
N ARG A 59 1.38 21.20 -4.23
CA ARG A 59 0.08 21.83 -4.40
C ARG A 59 -0.58 22.15 -3.06
N GLN A 60 -0.54 21.19 -2.13
CA GLN A 60 -1.03 21.38 -0.75
C GLN A 60 -0.32 22.59 -0.10
N ARG A 61 1.01 22.66 -0.17
CA ARG A 61 1.80 23.77 0.40
C ARG A 61 1.48 25.12 -0.25
N GLU A 62 1.30 25.17 -1.57
CA GLU A 62 0.96 26.40 -2.29
C GLU A 62 -0.41 26.95 -1.87
N LEU A 63 -1.41 26.07 -1.70
CA LEU A 63 -2.74 26.46 -1.25
C LEU A 63 -2.71 26.96 0.21
N TYR A 64 -1.95 26.29 1.09
CA TYR A 64 -1.75 26.78 2.46
C TYR A 64 -1.10 28.17 2.49
N ALA A 65 -0.09 28.41 1.66
CA ALA A 65 0.58 29.72 1.60
C ALA A 65 -0.37 30.82 1.13
N LYS A 66 -1.20 30.55 0.12
CA LYS A 66 -2.21 31.50 -0.39
C LYS A 66 -3.29 31.81 0.65
N SER A 67 -3.82 30.79 1.31
CA SER A 67 -4.82 30.95 2.37
C SER A 67 -4.27 31.77 3.55
N ALA A 68 -3.02 31.54 3.95
CA ALA A 68 -2.36 32.33 4.99
C ALA A 68 -2.20 33.81 4.57
N GLU A 69 -1.77 34.08 3.34
CA GLU A 69 -1.63 35.45 2.82
C GLU A 69 -2.99 36.19 2.76
N GLU A 70 -4.05 35.50 2.35
CA GLU A 70 -5.41 36.06 2.29
C GLU A 70 -5.99 36.35 3.68
N SER A 71 -5.72 35.49 4.66
CA SER A 71 -6.08 35.70 6.07
C SER A 71 -5.40 36.94 6.64
N LEU A 72 -4.10 37.09 6.36
CA LEU A 72 -3.31 38.26 6.74
C LEU A 72 -3.85 39.55 6.09
N ARG A 73 -4.33 39.47 4.84
CA ARG A 73 -4.87 40.63 4.11
C ARG A 73 -6.28 41.02 4.55
N SER A 74 -7.14 40.06 4.82
CA SER A 74 -8.55 40.29 5.13
C SER A 74 -8.83 40.51 6.61
N GLY A 75 -7.93 40.07 7.50
CA GLY A 75 -8.17 40.09 8.95
C GLY A 75 -9.32 39.17 9.39
N VAL A 76 -9.82 38.34 8.47
CA VAL A 76 -10.84 37.31 8.69
C VAL A 76 -10.11 35.97 8.65
N ASP A 77 -10.47 35.06 9.55
CA ASP A 77 -9.99 33.68 9.49
C ASP A 77 -10.37 33.08 8.12
N PRO A 78 -9.48 32.33 7.44
CA PRO A 78 -9.70 31.96 6.04
C PRO A 78 -10.93 31.07 5.89
N GLU A 79 -11.93 31.57 5.19
CA GLU A 79 -13.02 30.75 4.63
C GLU A 79 -12.59 30.23 3.26
N MET A 80 -12.66 28.92 3.09
CA MET A 80 -12.09 28.19 1.94
C MET A 80 -12.96 28.35 0.66
N PRO A 81 -12.38 28.57 -0.53
CA PRO A 81 -13.13 28.75 -1.79
C PRO A 81 -13.50 27.45 -2.53
N ILE A 82 -14.60 27.47 -3.31
CA ILE A 82 -15.35 26.31 -3.87
C ILE A 82 -15.29 26.24 -5.42
N VAL A 83 -14.93 25.09 -6.05
CA VAL A 83 -15.12 24.71 -7.49
C VAL A 83 -15.09 23.18 -7.73
N GLU A 84 -15.88 22.63 -8.66
CA GLU A 84 -16.05 21.18 -8.98
C GLU A 84 -15.20 20.63 -10.16
N SER A 85 -14.73 19.35 -10.08
CA SER A 85 -14.73 18.35 -11.20
C SER A 85 -14.26 16.94 -10.75
N ASP A 86 -14.82 15.88 -11.37
CA ASP A 86 -14.51 14.46 -11.11
C ASP A 86 -13.72 13.82 -12.27
N ALA A 87 -12.43 13.51 -12.04
CA ALA A 87 -11.60 12.49 -12.74
C ALA A 87 -10.07 12.68 -12.52
N ASP A 88 -9.63 13.74 -11.85
CA ASP A 88 -8.20 14.10 -11.70
C ASP A 88 -7.57 13.52 -10.41
N LEU A 89 -6.25 13.33 -10.36
CA LEU A 89 -5.50 13.10 -9.12
C LEU A 89 -5.73 14.23 -8.11
N HIS A 90 -6.00 15.42 -8.64
CA HIS A 90 -6.45 16.59 -7.91
C HIS A 90 -7.98 16.66 -7.77
N ALA A 91 -8.67 15.52 -7.85
CA ALA A 91 -10.11 15.44 -7.65
C ALA A 91 -10.50 16.28 -6.43
N LEU A 92 -11.50 17.10 -6.65
CA LEU A 92 -11.93 18.06 -5.67
C LEU A 92 -13.05 17.42 -4.84
N ASP A 93 -13.10 17.68 -3.55
CA ASP A 93 -14.23 17.26 -2.73
C ASP A 93 -15.47 18.15 -2.96
N ALA A 94 -16.55 17.91 -2.22
CA ALA A 94 -17.78 18.74 -2.28
C ALA A 94 -17.54 20.23 -1.96
N GLY A 95 -16.38 20.58 -1.38
CA GLY A 95 -15.96 21.96 -1.06
C GLY A 95 -14.98 22.56 -2.08
N GLY A 96 -14.60 21.83 -3.14
CA GLY A 96 -13.72 22.32 -4.18
C GLY A 96 -12.22 22.28 -3.89
N GLU A 97 -11.83 21.48 -2.90
CA GLU A 97 -10.44 21.31 -2.49
C GLU A 97 -9.90 19.97 -2.99
N PRO A 98 -8.62 19.87 -3.38
CA PRO A 98 -8.00 18.57 -3.60
C PRO A 98 -8.24 17.70 -2.38
N MET A 99 -8.64 16.43 -2.57
CA MET A 99 -9.06 15.55 -1.46
C MET A 99 -8.05 15.47 -0.29
N TYR A 100 -6.78 15.80 -0.57
CA TYR A 100 -5.68 15.79 0.37
C TYR A 100 -5.34 17.16 1.00
N MET A 101 -6.12 18.21 0.78
CA MET A 101 -5.82 19.57 1.27
C MET A 101 -5.63 19.59 2.80
N ASN A 102 -6.55 18.95 3.51
CA ASN A 102 -6.57 18.92 4.98
C ASN A 102 -5.77 17.75 5.58
N TRP A 103 -5.02 17.02 4.76
CA TRP A 103 -4.23 15.88 5.22
C TRP A 103 -3.07 16.31 6.10
N GLN A 104 -2.97 15.64 7.23
CA GLN A 104 -1.82 15.73 8.12
C GLN A 104 -0.77 14.69 7.75
N TYR A 105 0.33 14.67 8.51
CA TYR A 105 1.42 13.72 8.29
C TYR A 105 0.94 12.26 8.27
N GLU A 106 0.02 11.91 9.16
CA GLU A 106 -0.53 10.57 9.34
C GLU A 106 -1.39 10.14 8.14
N ASP A 107 -2.15 11.06 7.54
CA ASP A 107 -2.95 10.79 6.34
C ASP A 107 -2.06 10.54 5.13
N TRP A 108 -1.00 11.36 4.98
CA TRP A 108 0.03 11.12 3.97
C TRP A 108 0.69 9.75 4.16
N LEU A 109 0.98 9.39 5.40
CA LEU A 109 1.60 8.12 5.73
C LEU A 109 0.65 6.94 5.42
N LEU A 110 -0.64 7.07 5.73
CA LEU A 110 -1.65 6.08 5.35
C LEU A 110 -1.73 5.89 3.84
N LEU A 111 -1.75 6.97 3.05
CA LEU A 111 -1.73 6.86 1.58
C LEU A 111 -0.46 6.12 1.11
N CYS A 112 0.70 6.44 1.69
CA CYS A 112 1.96 5.77 1.34
C CYS A 112 1.86 4.27 1.61
N PHE A 113 1.43 3.87 2.80
CA PHE A 113 1.25 2.45 3.11
C PHE A 113 0.27 1.77 2.14
N ARG A 114 -0.88 2.39 1.88
CA ARG A 114 -1.90 1.83 0.99
C ARG A 114 -1.37 1.57 -0.41
N TYR A 115 -0.73 2.57 -1.01
CA TYR A 115 -0.32 2.51 -2.40
C TYR A 115 1.04 1.84 -2.60
N GLU A 116 2.03 2.12 -1.76
CA GLU A 116 3.37 1.55 -1.89
C GLU A 116 3.34 0.04 -1.66
N TYR A 117 2.58 -0.47 -0.68
CA TYR A 117 2.43 -1.91 -0.49
C TYR A 117 1.54 -2.57 -1.55
N HIS A 118 0.57 -1.85 -2.12
CA HIS A 118 -0.18 -2.34 -3.28
C HIS A 118 0.75 -2.59 -4.47
N LEU A 119 1.60 -1.61 -4.80
CA LEU A 119 2.61 -1.73 -5.85
C LEU A 119 3.64 -2.82 -5.52
N LEU A 120 4.11 -2.89 -4.27
CA LEU A 120 5.07 -3.90 -3.81
C LEU A 120 4.54 -5.31 -4.06
N CYS A 121 3.31 -5.61 -3.63
CA CYS A 121 2.81 -6.98 -3.71
C CYS A 121 2.65 -7.42 -5.18
N HIS A 122 2.12 -6.55 -6.05
CA HIS A 122 2.00 -6.84 -7.48
C HIS A 122 3.36 -7.02 -8.15
N ALA A 123 4.31 -6.14 -7.86
CA ALA A 123 5.66 -6.22 -8.41
C ALA A 123 6.38 -7.48 -7.93
N PHE A 124 6.29 -7.79 -6.65
CA PHE A 124 6.92 -8.98 -6.06
C PHE A 124 6.41 -10.26 -6.71
N MET A 125 5.09 -10.40 -6.90
CA MET A 125 4.52 -11.59 -7.53
C MET A 125 4.91 -11.71 -9.01
N GLU A 126 5.02 -10.59 -9.73
CA GLU A 126 5.45 -10.56 -11.12
C GLU A 126 6.94 -10.87 -11.28
N ASP A 127 7.80 -10.18 -10.53
CA ASP A 127 9.26 -10.31 -10.61
C ASP A 127 9.76 -11.65 -10.09
N ALA A 128 8.98 -12.34 -9.25
CA ALA A 128 9.32 -13.67 -8.78
C ALA A 128 9.10 -14.75 -9.86
N GLU A 129 8.30 -14.46 -10.90
CA GLU A 129 8.02 -15.35 -12.05
C GLU A 129 7.63 -16.79 -11.65
N ASP A 130 6.85 -16.94 -10.57
CA ASP A 130 6.62 -18.22 -9.91
C ASP A 130 5.17 -18.34 -9.43
N ASP A 131 4.41 -19.24 -10.05
CA ASP A 131 2.98 -19.44 -9.78
C ASP A 131 2.69 -19.99 -8.37
N ILE A 132 3.70 -20.54 -7.69
CA ILE A 132 3.59 -20.97 -6.30
C ILE A 132 3.58 -19.76 -5.36
N ILE A 133 4.19 -18.65 -5.75
CA ILE A 133 4.26 -17.44 -4.94
C ILE A 133 2.93 -16.68 -5.05
N MET A 134 2.23 -16.57 -3.92
CA MET A 134 0.91 -15.95 -3.87
C MET A 134 0.89 -14.53 -3.29
N GLY A 135 2.03 -14.05 -2.77
CA GLY A 135 2.13 -12.78 -2.07
C GLY A 135 3.40 -12.70 -1.25
N VAL A 136 3.62 -11.55 -0.63
CA VAL A 136 4.83 -11.27 0.16
C VAL A 136 4.73 -11.99 1.51
N PRO A 137 5.66 -12.90 1.88
CA PRO A 137 5.61 -13.56 3.19
C PRO A 137 5.68 -12.55 4.33
N GLU A 138 4.81 -12.68 5.35
CA GLU A 138 4.66 -11.71 6.43
C GLU A 138 6.00 -11.32 7.10
N GLN A 139 6.80 -12.33 7.44
CA GLN A 139 8.10 -12.16 8.09
C GLN A 139 9.13 -11.41 7.23
N HIS A 140 8.91 -11.33 5.91
CA HIS A 140 9.83 -10.72 4.95
C HIS A 140 9.30 -9.40 4.36
N ILE A 141 8.15 -8.90 4.84
CA ILE A 141 7.54 -7.64 4.35
C ILE A 141 8.54 -6.49 4.39
N SER A 142 9.26 -6.32 5.51
CA SER A 142 10.24 -5.24 5.65
C SER A 142 11.42 -5.39 4.69
N HIS A 143 11.86 -6.63 4.44
CA HIS A 143 12.96 -6.91 3.51
C HIS A 143 12.56 -6.52 2.09
N TYR A 144 11.41 -6.99 1.63
CA TYR A 144 10.94 -6.70 0.28
C TYR A 144 10.57 -5.23 0.09
N TYR A 145 9.99 -4.58 1.10
CA TYR A 145 9.78 -3.14 1.03
C TYR A 145 11.11 -2.39 0.81
N SER A 146 12.15 -2.73 1.57
CA SER A 146 13.48 -2.13 1.41
C SER A 146 14.11 -2.41 0.05
N LEU A 147 13.97 -3.63 -0.47
CA LEU A 147 14.46 -4.02 -1.80
C LEU A 147 13.82 -3.17 -2.92
N TYR A 148 12.52 -2.91 -2.83
CA TYR A 148 11.76 -2.23 -3.86
C TYR A 148 11.82 -0.70 -3.75
N PHE A 149 11.60 -0.15 -2.56
CA PHE A 149 11.52 1.30 -2.37
C PHE A 149 12.83 1.93 -1.87
N GLY A 150 13.84 1.14 -1.51
CA GLY A 150 15.13 1.65 -1.00
C GLY A 150 15.03 2.35 0.36
N GLY A 151 13.91 2.21 1.06
CA GLY A 151 13.64 2.83 2.35
C GLY A 151 13.12 1.83 3.38
N ASN A 152 12.91 2.30 4.61
CA ASN A 152 12.30 1.50 5.66
C ASN A 152 10.84 1.92 5.83
N SER A 153 9.95 0.94 5.89
CA SER A 153 8.59 1.12 6.39
C SER A 153 8.44 0.30 7.65
N SER A 154 7.79 0.88 8.66
CA SER A 154 7.57 0.23 9.94
C SER A 154 6.16 0.48 10.41
N PRO A 155 5.41 -0.55 10.86
CA PRO A 155 4.10 -0.37 11.50
C PRO A 155 4.09 0.72 12.59
N LYS A 156 5.23 0.89 13.30
CA LYS A 156 5.37 1.87 14.37
C LYS A 156 5.17 3.32 13.92
N SER A 157 5.41 3.65 12.65
CA SER A 157 5.16 5.01 12.16
C SER A 157 3.67 5.34 12.09
N LEU A 158 2.79 4.34 12.10
CA LEU A 158 1.33 4.48 12.21
C LEU A 158 0.82 4.15 13.63
N GLY A 159 1.71 4.15 14.63
CA GLY A 159 1.37 3.74 16.00
C GLY A 159 0.98 2.26 16.16
N CYS A 160 1.23 1.42 15.15
CA CYS A 160 0.88 0.00 15.14
C CYS A 160 2.04 -0.87 15.65
N SER A 161 1.74 -1.93 16.41
CA SER A 161 2.78 -2.87 16.89
C SER A 161 3.30 -3.80 15.80
N ASP A 162 2.45 -4.16 14.85
CA ASP A 162 2.70 -5.15 13.81
C ASP A 162 1.85 -4.86 12.57
N PHE A 163 2.11 -5.63 11.51
CA PHE A 163 1.42 -5.43 10.24
C PHE A 163 -0.06 -5.86 10.30
N SER A 164 -0.45 -6.74 11.23
CA SER A 164 -1.87 -7.10 11.40
C SER A 164 -2.68 -5.90 11.91
N GLN A 165 -2.11 -5.05 12.76
CA GLN A 165 -2.74 -3.78 13.15
C GLN A 165 -2.78 -2.76 12.01
N VAL A 166 -1.72 -2.68 11.20
CA VAL A 166 -1.72 -1.81 10.00
C VAL A 166 -2.87 -2.19 9.06
N LEU A 167 -3.10 -3.49 8.85
CA LEU A 167 -4.17 -3.95 7.96
C LEU A 167 -5.57 -3.54 8.44
N LYS A 168 -5.81 -3.45 9.75
CA LYS A 168 -7.10 -2.95 10.29
C LYS A 168 -7.39 -1.50 9.89
N LEU A 169 -6.36 -0.72 9.55
CA LEU A 169 -6.50 0.65 9.06
C LEU A 169 -6.74 0.70 7.54
N MET A 170 -6.46 -0.38 6.79
CA MET A 170 -6.47 -0.39 5.32
C MET A 170 -6.93 -1.70 4.69
N GLU A 171 -7.97 -2.30 5.26
CA GLU A 171 -8.57 -3.57 4.81
C GLU A 171 -9.07 -3.53 3.35
N ASP A 172 -9.33 -2.33 2.81
CA ASP A 172 -9.76 -2.11 1.42
C ASP A 172 -8.61 -2.19 0.39
N SER A 173 -7.36 -2.15 0.86
CA SER A 173 -6.15 -2.06 0.03
C SER A 173 -5.30 -3.33 0.11
N LEU A 174 -5.15 -3.90 1.31
CA LEU A 174 -4.26 -5.03 1.59
C LEU A 174 -4.93 -6.01 2.54
N ARG A 175 -4.55 -7.28 2.44
CA ARG A 175 -4.97 -8.32 3.40
C ARG A 175 -3.92 -9.41 3.54
N PHE A 176 -4.03 -10.19 4.61
CA PHE A 176 -3.33 -11.47 4.70
C PHE A 176 -4.15 -12.59 4.10
N VAL A 177 -3.44 -13.52 3.45
CA VAL A 177 -3.96 -14.83 3.05
C VAL A 177 -3.09 -15.91 3.67
N GLU A 178 -3.72 -17.02 4.05
CA GLU A 178 -3.06 -18.14 4.72
C GLU A 178 -2.82 -19.31 3.75
N ARG A 179 -1.65 -19.93 3.86
CA ARG A 179 -1.35 -21.22 3.23
C ARG A 179 -0.54 -22.07 4.22
N GLY A 180 -1.18 -23.10 4.77
CA GLY A 180 -0.60 -23.87 5.86
C GLY A 180 -0.42 -23.01 7.11
N ALA A 181 0.78 -23.00 7.68
CA ALA A 181 1.11 -22.19 8.86
C ALA A 181 1.65 -20.79 8.53
N HIS A 182 1.60 -20.36 7.27
CA HIS A 182 2.23 -19.13 6.80
C HIS A 182 1.20 -18.11 6.30
N ARG A 183 1.47 -16.82 6.54
CA ARG A 183 0.69 -15.69 6.07
C ARG A 183 1.43 -14.89 5.00
N PHE A 184 0.69 -14.44 4.00
CA PHE A 184 1.20 -13.67 2.87
C PHE A 184 0.39 -12.40 2.70
N LEU A 185 1.08 -11.26 2.59
CA LEU A 185 0.48 -9.99 2.26
C LEU A 185 0.13 -9.98 0.77
N VAL A 186 -1.12 -9.65 0.47
CA VAL A 186 -1.64 -9.56 -0.90
C VAL A 186 -2.45 -8.29 -1.10
N PRO A 187 -2.50 -7.75 -2.33
CA PRO A 187 -3.36 -6.63 -2.64
C PRO A 187 -4.82 -7.10 -2.73
N VAL A 188 -5.74 -6.26 -2.26
CA VAL A 188 -7.19 -6.46 -2.42
C VAL A 188 -7.64 -6.03 -3.81
N ARG A 189 -6.97 -5.01 -4.36
CA ARG A 189 -7.26 -4.41 -5.65
C ARG A 189 -6.41 -5.03 -6.77
N GLU A 190 -6.93 -5.01 -7.98
CA GLU A 190 -6.21 -5.42 -9.19
C GLU A 190 -4.99 -4.53 -9.48
N LYS A 191 -4.05 -5.04 -10.26
CA LYS A 191 -2.78 -4.36 -10.59
C LYS A 191 -2.95 -3.01 -11.28
N SER A 192 -4.06 -2.83 -12.01
CA SER A 192 -4.44 -1.60 -12.71
C SER A 192 -5.11 -0.55 -11.83
N ALA A 193 -5.30 -0.80 -10.53
CA ALA A 193 -5.96 0.13 -9.64
C ALA A 193 -5.21 1.46 -9.56
N ALA A 194 -5.88 2.53 -9.99
CA ALA A 194 -5.26 3.83 -10.13
C ALA A 194 -5.10 4.55 -8.77
N LEU A 195 -4.04 5.36 -8.64
CA LEU A 195 -3.76 6.17 -7.45
C LEU A 195 -4.97 6.98 -6.92
N PRO A 196 -5.83 7.61 -7.76
CA PRO A 196 -6.98 8.36 -7.28
C PRO A 196 -7.94 7.54 -6.39
N PHE A 197 -8.05 6.22 -6.63
CA PHE A 197 -8.84 5.35 -5.77
C PHE A 197 -8.30 5.33 -4.32
N PHE A 198 -6.99 5.23 -4.16
CA PHE A 198 -6.34 5.19 -2.85
C PHE A 198 -6.38 6.56 -2.16
N VAL A 199 -6.27 7.64 -2.92
CA VAL A 199 -6.44 9.02 -2.43
C VAL A 199 -7.85 9.19 -1.87
N LYS A 200 -8.87 8.85 -2.67
CA LYS A 200 -10.27 8.93 -2.27
C LYS A 200 -10.56 8.12 -1.00
N THR A 201 -10.12 6.87 -0.96
CA THR A 201 -10.35 6.00 0.20
C THR A 201 -9.64 6.53 1.46
N THR A 202 -8.45 7.09 1.33
CA THR A 202 -7.73 7.72 2.45
C THR A 202 -8.50 8.92 2.98
N GLU A 203 -9.05 9.77 2.10
CA GLU A 203 -9.84 10.92 2.50
C GLU A 203 -11.18 10.53 3.15
N GLU A 204 -11.87 9.53 2.60
CA GLU A 204 -13.11 9.01 3.20
C GLU A 204 -12.89 8.54 4.64
N GLN A 205 -11.80 7.80 4.88
CA GLN A 205 -11.44 7.35 6.22
C GLN A 205 -10.98 8.49 7.14
N ARG A 206 -10.29 9.51 6.60
CA ARG A 206 -9.95 10.71 7.37
C ARG A 206 -11.21 11.42 7.86
N ARG A 207 -12.19 11.64 6.97
CA ARG A 207 -13.47 12.28 7.34
C ARG A 207 -14.21 11.48 8.40
N ASP A 208 -14.29 10.17 8.22
CA ASP A 208 -14.93 9.28 9.18
C ASP A 208 -14.24 9.34 10.56
N ARG A 209 -12.90 9.34 10.56
CA ARG A 209 -12.09 9.50 11.77
C ARG A 209 -12.35 10.83 12.47
N VAL A 210 -12.39 11.94 11.72
CA VAL A 210 -12.68 13.27 12.28
C VAL A 210 -14.07 13.31 12.91
N ARG A 211 -15.10 12.79 12.23
CA ARG A 211 -16.47 12.71 12.77
C ARG A 211 -16.53 11.91 14.06
N ARG A 212 -15.82 10.78 14.13
CA ARG A 212 -15.73 9.96 15.36
C ARG A 212 -15.07 10.71 16.50
N ILE A 213 -13.99 11.45 16.23
CA ILE A 213 -13.31 12.30 17.24
C ILE A 213 -14.25 13.40 17.73
N GLU A 214 -14.96 14.09 16.83
CA GLU A 214 -15.94 15.15 17.18
C GLU A 214 -17.11 14.60 17.99
N ALA A 215 -17.48 13.33 17.78
CA ALA A 215 -18.46 12.62 18.58
C ALA A 215 -17.92 12.11 19.94
N GLY A 216 -16.65 12.37 20.28
CA GLY A 216 -16.02 12.01 21.55
C GLY A 216 -15.32 10.63 21.56
N GLU A 217 -15.19 9.96 20.41
CA GLU A 217 -14.47 8.69 20.30
C GLU A 217 -12.96 8.94 20.15
N GLU A 218 -12.28 9.18 21.26
CA GLU A 218 -10.82 9.46 21.29
C GLU A 218 -9.96 8.32 20.72
N SER A 219 -10.45 7.08 20.73
CA SER A 219 -9.77 5.93 20.10
C SER A 219 -9.62 6.03 18.59
N ALA A 220 -10.37 6.93 17.93
CA ALA A 220 -10.24 7.15 16.50
C ALA A 220 -8.96 7.93 16.14
N ARG A 221 -8.29 8.62 17.08
CA ARG A 221 -7.05 9.35 16.77
C ARG A 221 -5.92 8.41 16.38
N LEU A 222 -5.31 8.69 15.23
CA LEU A 222 -4.04 8.07 14.85
C LEU A 222 -2.95 8.57 15.80
N LYS A 223 -2.01 7.68 16.14
CA LYS A 223 -0.92 7.94 17.10
C LYS A 223 0.41 8.07 16.40
#